data_AF-A0A838YZH5-F1
#
_entry.id   AF-A0A838YZH5-F1
#
_cell.length_a   1.000
_cell.length_b   1.000
_cell.length_c   1.000
_cell.angle_alpha   90.00
_cell.angle_beta   90.00
_cell.angle_gamma   90.00
#
_symmetry.space_group_name_H-M   'P 1'
#
loop_
_entity.id
_entity.type
_entity.pdbx_description
1 polymer ?
#
loop_
_entity_poly.entity_id
_entity_poly.type
_entity_poly.pdbx_seq_one_letter_code
_entity_poly.pdbx_strand_id
1 'polypeptide(L)'
;MKKLFMSVTIVATMFACSKSKEDPTPAPLSCYERTTKDYLTAYEIFAQDPTNLSKCRDVVNAARKVIECPGIPAEERKQFEEAVKNACQ
;
A
#
# COMPACT_ATOMS: atom_id res chain seq x y z
N MET A 1 -0.38 10.16 -52.82
CA MET A 1 -1.40 9.26 -53.41
C MET A 1 -0.75 7.92 -53.73
N LYS A 2 -1.43 6.80 -53.42
CA LYS A 2 -1.14 5.40 -53.83
C LYS A 2 0.16 4.82 -53.23
N LYS A 3 0.29 3.55 -52.83
CA LYS A 3 -0.56 2.34 -52.77
C LYS A 3 0.29 1.32 -51.95
N LEU A 4 -0.27 0.75 -50.90
CA LEU A 4 -0.66 -0.67 -50.78
C LEU A 4 0.47 -1.72 -50.56
N PHE A 5 0.39 -2.33 -49.36
CA PHE A 5 0.53 -3.77 -49.02
C PHE A 5 1.90 -4.48 -49.06
N MET A 6 2.36 -4.84 -47.85
CA MET A 6 3.01 -6.12 -47.51
C MET A 6 2.53 -6.47 -46.09
N SER A 7 1.57 -7.39 -45.90
CA SER A 7 1.75 -8.84 -45.80
C SER A 7 2.63 -9.29 -44.62
N VAL A 8 2.04 -9.58 -43.45
CA VAL A 8 2.53 -10.64 -42.54
C VAL A 8 1.36 -11.21 -41.72
N THR A 9 0.82 -12.33 -42.22
CA THR A 9 0.51 -13.58 -41.50
C THR A 9 0.17 -13.47 -40.00
N ILE A 10 -1.12 -13.48 -39.69
CA ILE A 10 -1.65 -13.74 -38.33
C ILE A 10 -1.50 -15.25 -38.08
N VAL A 11 -0.43 -15.64 -37.39
CA VAL A 11 -0.28 -16.98 -36.79
C VAL A 11 -1.14 -17.00 -35.53
N ALA A 12 -2.44 -17.28 -35.70
CA ALA A 12 -3.35 -17.58 -34.61
C ALA A 12 -3.18 -19.05 -34.19
N THR A 13 -2.08 -19.32 -33.52
CA THR A 13 -1.90 -20.53 -32.71
C THR A 13 -1.45 -20.09 -31.33
N MET A 14 -2.40 -19.99 -30.42
CA MET A 14 -2.32 -20.70 -29.15
C MET A 14 -3.70 -20.62 -28.50
N PHE A 15 -4.36 -21.77 -28.50
CA PHE A 15 -5.43 -22.13 -27.57
C PHE A 15 -4.94 -21.87 -26.13
N ALA A 16 -5.09 -20.64 -25.64
CA ALA A 16 -5.08 -20.35 -24.21
C ALA A 16 -6.50 -20.53 -23.71
N CYS A 17 -6.98 -21.78 -23.79
CA CYS A 17 -8.19 -22.21 -23.12
C CYS A 17 -7.85 -22.36 -21.63
N SER A 18 -7.89 -21.27 -20.88
CA SER A 18 -8.01 -21.30 -19.44
C SER A 18 -8.86 -20.11 -19.03
N LYS A 19 -10.16 -20.37 -19.04
CA LYS A 19 -11.12 -19.66 -18.21
C LYS A 19 -10.57 -19.59 -16.80
N SER A 20 -10.25 -18.40 -16.34
CA SER A 20 -10.56 -17.95 -15.00
C SER A 20 -10.95 -16.49 -15.10
N LYS A 21 -12.25 -16.25 -15.03
CA LYS A 21 -12.81 -14.96 -14.67
C LYS A 21 -12.38 -14.69 -13.23
N GLU A 22 -11.18 -14.16 -13.03
CA GLU A 22 -10.87 -13.50 -11.77
C GLU A 22 -11.35 -12.06 -11.94
N ASP A 23 -12.50 -11.79 -11.35
CA ASP A 23 -12.93 -10.43 -11.01
C ASP A 23 -11.71 -9.61 -10.56
N PRO A 24 -11.48 -8.40 -11.08
CA PRO A 24 -10.42 -7.51 -10.59
C PRO A 24 -10.84 -6.88 -9.25
N THR A 25 -11.36 -7.69 -8.33
CA THR A 25 -11.61 -7.23 -6.97
C THR A 25 -10.24 -7.10 -6.32
N PRO A 26 -9.83 -5.90 -5.88
CA PRO A 26 -8.55 -5.75 -5.20
C PRO A 26 -8.53 -6.71 -4.01
N ALA A 27 -7.49 -7.55 -3.93
CA ALA A 27 -7.32 -8.44 -2.80
C ALA A 27 -7.41 -7.62 -1.50
N PRO A 28 -8.11 -8.10 -0.47
CA PRO A 28 -8.25 -7.36 0.77
C PRO A 28 -6.86 -7.12 1.36
N LEU A 29 -6.52 -5.85 1.61
CA LEU A 29 -5.25 -5.47 2.23
C LEU A 29 -5.08 -6.20 3.56
N SER A 30 -3.88 -6.75 3.77
CA SER A 30 -3.48 -7.34 5.03
C SER A 30 -3.56 -6.31 6.18
N CYS A 31 -3.58 -6.80 7.43
CA CYS A 31 -3.56 -5.93 8.61
C CYS A 31 -2.45 -4.89 8.49
N TYR A 32 -1.23 -5.36 8.25
CA TYR A 32 -0.04 -4.55 8.14
C TYR A 32 -0.17 -3.48 7.05
N GLU A 33 -0.56 -3.86 5.83
CA GLU A 33 -0.73 -2.88 4.73
C GLU A 33 -1.78 -1.81 5.05
N ARG A 34 -2.90 -2.22 5.67
CA ARG A 34 -3.97 -1.29 6.03
C ARG A 34 -3.52 -0.31 7.11
N THR A 35 -2.92 -0.82 8.19
CA THR A 35 -2.48 0.03 9.30
C THR A 35 -1.31 0.91 8.91
N THR A 36 -0.41 0.43 8.05
CA THR A 36 0.71 1.23 7.54
C THR A 36 0.19 2.35 6.64
N LYS A 37 -0.82 2.08 5.81
CA LYS A 37 -1.50 3.14 5.03
C LYS A 37 -2.14 4.19 5.94
N ASP A 38 -2.87 3.76 6.97
CA ASP A 38 -3.47 4.68 7.95
C ASP A 38 -2.41 5.52 8.67
N TYR A 39 -1.27 4.92 9.03
CA TYR A 39 -0.14 5.62 9.62
C TYR A 39 0.46 6.67 8.68
N LEU A 40 0.70 6.32 7.42
CA LEU A 40 1.24 7.25 6.43
C LEU A 40 0.30 8.44 6.21
N THR A 41 -1.00 8.19 6.10
CA THR A 41 -2.00 9.27 5.99
C THR A 41 -2.01 10.17 7.23
N ALA A 42 -1.99 9.59 8.43
CA ALA A 42 -1.90 10.39 9.65
C ALA A 42 -0.62 11.23 9.69
N TYR A 43 0.51 10.65 9.26
CA TYR A 43 1.80 11.32 9.22
C TYR A 43 1.81 12.48 8.22
N GLU A 44 1.27 12.29 7.02
CA GLU A 44 1.14 13.35 6.01
C GLU A 44 0.30 14.53 6.53
N ILE A 45 -0.80 14.26 7.23
CA ILE A 45 -1.63 15.30 7.85
C ILE A 45 -0.85 16.03 8.95
N PHE A 46 -0.15 15.30 9.80
CA PHE A 46 0.69 15.90 10.84
C PHE A 46 1.84 16.72 10.27
N ALA A 47 2.47 16.27 9.17
CA ALA A 47 3.56 16.98 8.53
C ALA A 47 3.15 18.36 7.97
N GLN A 48 1.86 18.57 7.70
CA GLN A 48 1.32 19.88 7.30
C GLN A 48 1.22 20.86 8.48
N ASP A 49 1.04 20.36 9.70
CA ASP A 49 0.99 21.15 10.94
C ASP A 49 1.65 20.38 12.10
N PRO A 50 2.99 20.39 12.17
CA PRO A 50 3.74 19.59 13.13
C PRO A 50 3.62 20.09 14.57
N THR A 51 2.99 21.25 14.80
CA THR A 51 2.73 21.77 16.15
C THR A 51 1.42 21.26 16.73
N ASN A 52 0.60 20.59 15.91
CA ASN A 52 -0.70 20.10 16.31
C ASN A 52 -0.59 18.78 17.09
N LEU A 53 -0.62 18.89 18.42
CA LEU A 53 -0.54 17.74 19.33
C LEU A 53 -1.68 16.72 19.11
N SER A 54 -2.86 17.15 18.63
CA SER A 54 -3.93 16.22 18.30
C SER A 54 -3.54 15.34 17.11
N LYS A 55 -2.97 15.93 16.06
CA LYS A 55 -2.49 15.19 14.88
C LYS A 55 -1.28 14.33 15.20
N CYS A 56 -0.39 14.80 16.08
CA CYS A 56 0.69 13.97 16.59
C CYS A 56 0.16 12.70 17.29
N ARG A 57 -0.89 12.84 18.11
CA ARG A 57 -1.54 11.70 18.77
C ARG A 57 -2.20 10.75 17.77
N ASP A 58 -2.79 11.27 16.68
CA ASP A 58 -3.35 10.44 15.61
C ASP A 58 -2.26 9.57 14.95
N VAL A 59 -1.08 10.15 14.67
CA VAL A 59 0.10 9.41 14.16
C VAL A 59 0.53 8.32 15.11
N VAL A 60 0.67 8.64 16.40
CA VAL A 60 1.07 7.67 17.44
C VAL A 60 0.07 6.52 17.54
N ASN A 61 -1.23 6.82 17.49
CA ASN A 61 -2.27 5.80 17.54
C ASN A 61 -2.24 4.90 16.30
N ALA A 62 -1.98 5.47 15.12
CA ALA A 62 -1.86 4.69 13.89
C ALA A 62 -0.60 3.79 13.92
N ALA A 63 0.54 4.29 14.40
CA ALA A 63 1.76 3.51 14.58
C ALA A 63 1.58 2.33 15.55
N ARG A 64 0.82 2.51 16.64
CA ARG A 64 0.47 1.42 17.57
C ARG A 64 -0.31 0.30 16.90
N LYS A 65 -1.25 0.63 16.02
CA LYS A 65 -2.01 -0.38 15.26
C LYS A 65 -1.11 -1.20 14.34
N VAL A 66 -0.07 -0.59 13.76
CA VAL A 66 0.93 -1.29 12.95
C VAL A 66 1.70 -2.32 13.79
N ILE A 67 2.11 -1.95 15.00
CA ILE A 67 2.83 -2.83 15.95
C ILE A 67 1.98 -4.06 16.33
N GLU A 68 0.68 -3.86 16.52
CA GLU A 68 -0.29 -4.91 16.90
C GLU A 68 -0.60 -5.89 15.76
N CYS A 69 -0.27 -5.55 14.50
CA CYS A 69 -0.53 -6.46 13.39
C CYS A 69 0.33 -7.73 13.47
N PRO A 70 -0.27 -8.92 13.25
CA PRO A 70 0.47 -10.16 13.18
C PRO A 70 1.33 -10.19 11.90
N GLY A 71 2.55 -10.70 12.02
CA GLY A 71 3.46 -10.86 10.87
C GLY A 71 4.30 -9.63 10.51
N ILE A 72 4.22 -8.54 11.29
CA ILE A 72 5.17 -7.43 11.15
C ILE A 72 6.60 -7.90 11.44
N PRO A 73 7.59 -7.58 10.59
CA PRO A 73 8.99 -7.86 10.87
C PRO A 73 9.44 -7.21 12.19
N ALA A 74 10.27 -7.91 12.96
CA ALA A 74 10.73 -7.43 14.27
C ALA A 74 11.47 -6.07 14.17
N GLU A 75 12.24 -5.87 13.09
CA GLU A 75 12.96 -4.62 12.84
C GLU A 75 12.00 -3.45 12.60
N GLU A 76 10.99 -3.64 11.77
CA GLU A 76 9.97 -2.61 11.51
C GLU A 76 9.14 -2.32 12.76
N ARG A 77 8.76 -3.35 13.52
CA ARG A 77 8.08 -3.16 14.81
C ARG A 77 8.89 -2.25 15.72
N LYS A 78 10.20 -2.47 15.83
CA LYS A 78 11.08 -1.64 16.65
C LYS A 78 11.11 -0.19 16.17
N GLN A 79 11.14 0.05 14.86
CA GLN A 79 11.09 1.40 14.29
C GLN A 79 9.78 2.12 14.65
N PHE A 80 8.63 1.45 14.55
CA PHE A 80 7.35 2.03 14.97
C PHE A 80 7.28 2.26 16.49
N GLU A 81 7.84 1.35 17.30
CA GLU A 81 7.90 1.52 18.76
C GLU A 81 8.77 2.72 19.17
N GLU A 82 9.90 2.94 18.49
CA GLU A 82 10.75 4.11 18.70
C GLU A 82 10.07 5.39 18.23
N ALA A 83 9.41 5.37 17.06
CA ALA A 83 8.62 6.49 16.58
C ALA A 83 7.52 6.89 17.58
N VAL A 84 6.79 5.92 18.13
CA VAL A 84 5.74 6.15 19.16
C VAL A 84 6.30 6.79 20.43
N LYS A 85 7.51 6.41 20.86
CA LYS A 85 8.13 6.97 22.08
C LYS A 85 8.54 8.44 21.91
N ASN A 86 8.95 8.82 20.70
CA ASN A 86 9.58 10.12 20.43
C ASN A 86 8.67 11.12 19.70
N ALA A 87 7.56 10.69 19.08
CA ALA A 87 6.80 11.53 18.13
C ALA A 87 6.21 12.83 18.70
N CYS A 88 5.87 12.88 19.99
CA CYS A 88 5.15 14.00 20.60
C CYS A 88 5.81 14.56 21.88
N GLN A 89 7.14 14.40 22.01
CA GLN A 89 7.93 15.01 23.09
C GLN A 89 8.38 16.42 22.70
#